data_AF-A0A1H3HBH9-F1
#
_entry.id   AF-A0A1H3HBH9-F1
#
_cell.length_a   1.000
_cell.length_b   1.000
_cell.length_c   1.000
_cell.angle_alpha   90.00
_cell.angle_beta   90.00
_cell.angle_gamma   90.00
#
_symmetry.space_group_name_H-M   'P 1'
#
loop_
_entity.id
_entity.type
_entity.pdbx_description
1 polymer ?
#
loop_
_entity_poly.entity_id
_entity_poly.type
_entity_poly.pdbx_seq_one_letter_code
_entity_poly.pdbx_strand_id
1 'polypeptide(L)'
;MPPLDEYAVNPQQIESGVVALKKRQRNVMLLCISSTTIFIASVVALFLQHDFVYSFFGVTTELKQLHMPISIDNHLAALGQHSDYFTSLLSWFGWLILKLFVSFVGAFFVIHFLKKIRFFYIRFQSFILKFVGWLIAFIVLWSGLTYLQYDLKHDENDAYAKAIQYDKNIQQSELAQYLQQADLDAPVKSYLLAQTALLHKPADKDAAIPQVLALIKAEKSDPNFIEYGFKPEQLWTMQYQLYAKTLTPMAESVSRQVEQAAQMSAFVKILIIALLIVSAVLSLILFLLAQHLKGRALRVEQRLIS
;
A
#
# COMPACT_ATOMS: atom_id res chain seq x y z
N MET A 1 20.15 -73.13 -7.66
CA MET A 1 19.89 -71.72 -7.99
C MET A 1 18.42 -71.48 -7.67
N PRO A 2 18.08 -70.58 -6.73
CA PRO A 2 16.68 -70.24 -6.48
C PRO A 2 16.07 -69.56 -7.71
N PRO A 3 14.76 -69.73 -7.97
CA PRO A 3 14.10 -69.22 -9.16
C PRO A 3 14.09 -67.69 -9.16
N LEU A 4 14.38 -67.10 -10.33
CA LEU A 4 14.52 -65.65 -10.56
C LEU A 4 13.21 -64.85 -10.37
N ASP A 5 12.09 -65.51 -10.07
CA ASP A 5 10.76 -64.90 -9.92
C ASP A 5 10.59 -64.10 -8.62
N GLU A 6 11.47 -64.29 -7.63
CA GLU A 6 11.43 -63.56 -6.35
C GLU A 6 11.81 -62.07 -6.48
N TYR A 7 12.32 -61.66 -7.66
CA TYR A 7 12.68 -60.28 -8.00
C TYR A 7 11.80 -59.65 -9.09
N ALA A 8 10.70 -60.29 -9.49
CA ALA A 8 9.75 -59.71 -10.42
C ALA A 8 8.94 -58.60 -9.72
N VAL A 9 9.39 -57.36 -9.84
CA VAL A 9 8.67 -56.18 -9.29
C VAL A 9 7.28 -56.13 -9.92
N ASN A 10 6.24 -56.26 -9.09
CA ASN A 10 4.86 -56.31 -9.56
C ASN A 10 4.48 -54.95 -10.20
N PRO A 11 4.05 -54.90 -11.48
CA PRO A 11 3.73 -53.66 -12.18
C PRO A 11 2.66 -52.82 -11.48
N GLN A 12 1.72 -53.45 -10.76
CA GLN A 12 0.70 -52.75 -9.95
C GLN A 12 1.30 -51.97 -8.76
N GLN A 13 2.42 -52.45 -8.19
CA GLN A 13 3.16 -51.73 -7.14
C GLN A 13 3.92 -50.52 -7.70
N ILE A 14 4.39 -50.60 -8.95
CA ILE A 14 5.08 -49.49 -9.61
C ILE A 14 4.07 -48.38 -9.97
N GLU A 15 2.91 -48.73 -10.53
CA GLU A 15 1.85 -47.75 -10.84
C GLU A 15 1.33 -47.02 -9.59
N SER A 16 1.03 -47.75 -8.51
CA SER A 16 0.61 -47.14 -7.25
C SER A 16 1.71 -46.25 -6.63
N GLY A 17 2.99 -46.62 -6.80
CA GLY A 17 4.15 -45.79 -6.45
C GLY A 17 4.23 -44.49 -7.25
N VAL A 18 3.96 -44.53 -8.56
CA VAL A 18 3.93 -43.33 -9.42
C VAL A 18 2.79 -42.39 -9.01
N VAL A 19 1.60 -42.92 -8.72
CA VAL A 19 0.45 -42.12 -8.24
C VAL A 19 0.78 -41.43 -6.92
N ALA A 20 1.41 -42.14 -5.99
CA ALA A 20 1.87 -41.58 -4.72
C ALA A 20 2.92 -40.47 -4.91
N LEU A 21 3.87 -40.66 -5.84
CA LEU A 21 4.88 -39.64 -6.19
C LEU A 21 4.25 -38.39 -6.79
N LYS A 22 3.29 -38.52 -7.71
CA LYS A 22 2.54 -37.38 -8.27
C LYS A 22 1.75 -36.64 -7.20
N LYS A 23 1.11 -37.36 -6.27
CA LYS A 23 0.39 -36.73 -5.14
C LYS A 23 1.33 -35.91 -4.25
N ARG A 24 2.52 -36.44 -3.93
CA ARG A 24 3.55 -35.72 -3.15
C ARG A 24 4.07 -34.50 -3.91
N GLN A 25 4.35 -34.64 -5.20
CA GLN A 25 4.78 -33.53 -6.06
C GLN A 25 3.74 -32.40 -6.08
N ARG A 26 2.44 -32.73 -6.19
CA ARG A 26 1.36 -31.74 -6.10
C ARG A 26 1.35 -31.02 -4.75
N ASN A 27 1.44 -31.75 -3.64
CA ASN A 27 1.43 -31.15 -2.30
C ASN A 27 2.63 -30.22 -2.08
N VAL A 28 3.83 -30.63 -2.49
CA VAL A 28 5.04 -29.80 -2.41
C VAL A 28 4.90 -28.56 -3.29
N MET A 29 4.29 -28.69 -4.48
CA MET A 29 4.04 -27.55 -5.34
C MET A 29 3.04 -26.57 -4.74
N LEU A 30 1.99 -27.04 -4.04
CA LEU A 30 1.08 -26.18 -3.31
C LEU A 30 1.79 -25.41 -2.17
N LEU A 31 2.66 -26.09 -1.42
CA LEU A 31 3.48 -25.44 -0.39
C LEU A 31 4.45 -24.41 -1.00
N CYS A 32 5.03 -24.72 -2.16
CA CYS A 32 5.89 -23.80 -2.90
C CYS A 32 5.12 -22.53 -3.30
N ILE A 33 3.90 -22.70 -3.82
CA ILE A 33 3.02 -21.58 -4.18
C ILE A 33 2.69 -20.76 -2.93
N SER A 34 2.30 -21.38 -1.82
CA SER A 34 1.97 -20.64 -0.60
C SER A 34 3.17 -19.87 -0.04
N SER A 35 4.36 -20.47 -0.02
CA SER A 35 5.61 -19.82 0.39
C SER A 35 5.95 -18.64 -0.53
N THR A 36 5.71 -18.79 -1.84
CA THR A 36 5.95 -17.72 -2.83
C THR A 36 4.96 -16.57 -2.65
N THR A 37 3.70 -16.85 -2.32
CA THR A 37 2.71 -15.82 -1.98
C THR A 37 3.13 -15.05 -0.73
N ILE A 38 3.62 -15.73 0.31
CA ILE A 38 4.14 -15.08 1.53
C ILE A 38 5.35 -14.20 1.19
N PHE A 39 6.25 -14.66 0.33
CA PHE A 39 7.39 -13.88 -0.13
C PHE A 39 6.94 -12.59 -0.83
N ILE A 40 6.02 -12.67 -1.79
CA ILE A 40 5.49 -11.49 -2.49
C ILE A 40 4.78 -10.54 -1.52
N ALA A 41 3.96 -11.07 -0.61
CA ALA A 41 3.30 -10.27 0.41
C ALA A 41 4.30 -9.55 1.33
N SER A 42 5.41 -10.21 1.68
CA SER A 42 6.48 -9.61 2.49
C SER A 42 7.19 -8.47 1.75
N VAL A 43 7.42 -8.62 0.44
CA VAL A 43 7.98 -7.54 -0.39
C VAL A 43 7.06 -6.32 -0.38
N VAL A 44 5.75 -6.51 -0.61
CA VAL A 44 4.77 -5.42 -0.56
C VAL A 44 4.73 -4.77 0.84
N ALA A 45 4.75 -5.60 1.89
CA ALA A 45 4.76 -5.11 3.27
C ALA A 45 5.99 -4.25 3.58
N LEU A 46 7.18 -4.55 3.02
CA LEU A 46 8.37 -3.72 3.25
C LEU A 46 8.21 -2.27 2.79
N PHE A 47 7.49 -2.04 1.69
CA PHE A 47 7.23 -0.68 1.19
C PHE A 47 6.18 0.05 2.03
N LEU A 48 5.16 -0.66 2.53
CA LEU A 48 4.02 -0.05 3.22
C LEU A 48 4.23 0.07 4.74
N GLN A 49 5.07 -0.76 5.35
CA GLN A 49 5.16 -0.87 6.81
C GLN A 49 5.54 0.43 7.51
N HIS A 50 6.42 1.24 6.90
CA HIS A 50 6.84 2.50 7.48
C HIS A 50 5.65 3.45 7.67
N ASP A 51 4.89 3.67 6.61
CA ASP A 51 3.72 4.54 6.63
C ASP A 51 2.64 4.00 7.57
N PHE A 52 2.40 2.68 7.58
CA PHE A 52 1.42 2.06 8.49
C PHE A 52 1.79 2.22 9.96
N VAL A 53 3.05 1.96 10.32
CA VAL A 53 3.49 2.06 11.72
C VAL A 53 3.47 3.51 12.18
N TYR A 54 4.02 4.44 11.40
CA TYR A 54 4.01 5.86 11.77
C TYR A 54 2.59 6.38 11.92
N SER A 55 1.73 6.05 10.96
CA SER A 55 0.35 6.47 10.98
C SER A 55 -0.45 5.85 12.13
N PHE A 56 -0.10 4.64 12.60
CA PHE A 56 -0.70 4.02 13.80
C PHE A 56 -0.42 4.82 15.07
N PHE A 57 0.76 5.45 15.15
CA PHE A 57 1.10 6.37 16.24
C PHE A 57 0.58 7.80 16.00
N GLY A 58 -0.18 8.05 14.94
CA GLY A 58 -0.71 9.37 14.60
C GLY A 58 0.33 10.36 14.04
N VAL A 59 1.53 9.88 13.72
CA VAL A 59 2.65 10.71 13.23
C VAL A 59 2.95 10.37 11.77
N THR A 60 3.53 11.31 11.04
CA THR A 60 4.00 11.10 9.66
C THR A 60 5.34 11.78 9.45
N THR A 61 6.19 11.26 8.58
CA THR A 61 7.49 11.87 8.25
C THR A 61 7.39 12.94 7.16
N GLU A 62 6.31 12.88 6.37
CA GLU A 62 5.99 13.84 5.32
C GLU A 62 4.56 14.33 5.51
N LEU A 63 4.34 15.62 5.24
CA LEU A 63 3.00 16.18 5.31
C LEU A 63 2.14 15.61 4.17
N LYS A 64 1.06 14.90 4.52
CA LYS A 64 0.16 14.26 3.54
C LYS A 64 -1.18 14.98 3.39
N GLN A 65 -1.57 15.81 4.36
CA GLN A 65 -2.85 16.49 4.40
C GLN A 65 -2.71 17.89 5.00
N LEU A 66 -3.52 18.84 4.50
CA LEU A 66 -3.67 20.16 5.09
C LEU A 66 -4.50 20.05 6.38
N HIS A 67 -4.04 20.69 7.43
CA HIS A 67 -4.82 20.87 8.65
C HIS A 67 -5.19 22.32 8.83
N MET A 68 -6.45 22.52 9.17
CA MET A 68 -7.01 23.82 9.49
C MET A 68 -7.03 23.99 11.02
N PRO A 69 -6.26 24.92 11.59
CA PRO A 69 -6.37 25.29 13.00
C PRO A 69 -7.76 25.82 13.36
N ILE A 70 -8.09 25.78 14.64
CA ILE A 70 -9.42 26.11 15.19
C ILE A 70 -9.76 27.60 15.03
N SER A 71 -8.75 28.44 14.86
CA SER A 71 -8.84 29.91 14.69
C SER A 71 -9.34 30.37 13.32
N ILE A 72 -9.81 29.45 12.47
CA ILE A 72 -10.12 29.69 11.06
C ILE A 72 -11.63 29.73 10.80
N ASP A 73 -12.03 30.61 9.87
CA ASP A 73 -13.39 30.82 9.39
C ASP A 73 -14.02 29.55 8.75
N ASN A 74 -15.36 29.46 8.81
CA ASN A 74 -16.13 28.31 8.31
C ASN A 74 -15.85 27.94 6.83
N HIS A 75 -15.47 28.90 5.99
CA HIS A 75 -15.16 28.66 4.58
C HIS A 75 -13.88 27.83 4.40
N LEU A 76 -12.84 28.11 5.19
CA LEU A 76 -11.61 27.35 5.19
C LEU A 76 -11.74 26.06 6.02
N ALA A 77 -12.59 26.04 7.05
CA ALA A 77 -12.86 24.80 7.81
C ALA A 77 -13.38 23.66 6.94
N ALA A 78 -14.15 23.96 5.88
CA ALA A 78 -14.63 22.97 4.91
C ALA A 78 -13.50 22.30 4.10
N LEU A 79 -12.37 23.00 3.88
CA LEU A 79 -11.18 22.44 3.21
C LEU A 79 -10.33 21.55 4.14
N GLY A 80 -10.57 21.58 5.46
CA GLY A 80 -9.78 20.89 6.48
C GLY A 80 -10.39 19.60 7.04
N GLN A 81 -11.60 19.21 6.61
CA GLN A 81 -12.34 18.04 7.14
C GLN A 81 -11.80 16.69 6.63
N HIS A 82 -10.49 16.47 6.70
CA HIS A 82 -9.89 15.19 6.32
C HIS A 82 -9.69 14.27 7.53
N SER A 83 -10.07 13.00 7.34
CA SER A 83 -9.94 11.96 8.36
C SER A 83 -8.48 11.75 8.75
N ASP A 84 -8.23 11.42 10.02
CA ASP A 84 -6.93 11.06 10.57
C ASP A 84 -6.05 10.24 9.60
N TYR A 85 -4.74 10.48 9.62
CA TYR A 85 -3.76 9.85 8.74
C TYR A 85 -3.96 8.33 8.63
N PHE A 86 -4.24 7.67 9.76
CA PHE A 86 -4.46 6.23 9.81
C PHE A 86 -5.70 5.80 9.04
N THR A 87 -6.79 6.54 9.21
CA THR A 87 -8.08 6.26 8.58
C THR A 87 -8.01 6.50 7.08
N SER A 88 -7.26 7.52 6.64
CA SER A 88 -7.01 7.78 5.23
C SER A 88 -6.20 6.65 4.57
N LEU A 89 -5.13 6.21 5.25
CA LEU A 89 -4.29 5.11 4.80
C LEU A 89 -5.07 3.78 4.78
N LEU A 90 -5.87 3.51 5.81
CA LEU A 90 -6.74 2.35 5.90
C LEU A 90 -7.84 2.38 4.84
N SER A 91 -8.41 3.55 4.52
CA SER A 91 -9.35 3.72 3.41
C SER A 91 -8.69 3.38 2.08
N TRP A 92 -7.49 3.91 1.82
CA TRP A 92 -6.74 3.60 0.61
C TRP A 92 -6.45 2.09 0.49
N PHE A 93 -5.97 1.47 1.57
CA PHE A 93 -5.66 0.04 1.61
C PHE A 93 -6.92 -0.83 1.51
N GLY A 94 -8.01 -0.43 2.17
CA GLY A 94 -9.31 -1.09 2.10
C GLY A 94 -9.88 -1.07 0.68
N TRP A 95 -9.78 0.06 -0.02
CA TRP A 95 -10.14 0.16 -1.43
C TRP A 95 -9.30 -0.76 -2.32
N LEU A 96 -7.99 -0.88 -2.05
CA LEU A 96 -7.11 -1.79 -2.78
C LEU A 96 -7.54 -3.27 -2.58
N ILE A 97 -7.80 -3.67 -1.33
CA ILE A 97 -8.31 -5.01 -1.02
C ILE A 97 -9.65 -5.25 -1.72
N LEU A 98 -10.59 -4.32 -1.61
CA LEU A 98 -11.90 -4.44 -2.23
C LEU A 98 -11.79 -4.59 -3.75
N LYS A 99 -10.95 -3.78 -4.41
CA LYS A 99 -10.67 -3.89 -5.84
C LYS A 99 -10.12 -5.26 -6.22
N LEU A 100 -9.15 -5.76 -5.44
CA LEU A 100 -8.55 -7.07 -5.68
C LEU A 100 -9.61 -8.18 -5.58
N PHE A 101 -10.39 -8.20 -4.50
CA PHE A 101 -11.40 -9.21 -4.27
C PHE A 101 -12.54 -9.15 -5.30
N VAL A 102 -13.11 -7.97 -5.52
CA VAL A 102 -14.23 -7.77 -6.46
C VAL A 102 -13.80 -8.10 -7.89
N SER A 103 -12.62 -7.64 -8.32
CA SER A 103 -12.14 -7.91 -9.67
C SER A 103 -11.77 -9.38 -9.86
N PHE A 104 -11.09 -9.99 -8.89
CA PHE A 104 -10.67 -11.39 -8.97
C PHE A 104 -11.86 -12.36 -8.93
N VAL A 105 -12.71 -12.24 -7.90
CA VAL A 105 -13.88 -13.11 -7.73
C VAL A 105 -14.95 -12.79 -8.78
N GLY A 106 -15.20 -11.51 -9.03
CA GLY A 106 -16.19 -11.06 -10.01
C GLY A 106 -15.86 -11.51 -11.43
N ALA A 107 -14.58 -11.56 -11.82
CA ALA A 107 -14.19 -12.07 -13.13
C ALA A 107 -14.60 -13.53 -13.35
N PHE A 108 -14.61 -14.38 -12.31
CA PHE A 108 -15.14 -15.75 -12.42
C PHE A 108 -16.65 -15.77 -12.68
N PHE A 109 -17.40 -14.93 -11.98
CA PHE A 109 -18.84 -14.78 -12.21
C PHE A 109 -19.14 -14.28 -13.62
N VAL A 110 -18.41 -13.26 -14.08
CA VAL A 110 -18.55 -12.72 -15.45
C VAL A 110 -18.36 -13.84 -16.47
N ILE A 111 -17.29 -14.65 -16.37
CA ILE A 111 -17.07 -15.78 -17.28
C ILE A 111 -18.15 -16.85 -17.16
N HIS A 112 -18.65 -17.11 -15.95
CA HIS A 112 -19.76 -18.04 -15.75
C HIS A 112 -21.03 -17.58 -16.48
N PHE A 113 -21.38 -16.29 -16.40
CA PHE A 113 -22.54 -15.74 -17.09
C PHE A 113 -22.34 -15.64 -18.61
N LEU A 114 -21.16 -15.21 -19.08
CA LEU A 114 -20.89 -15.12 -20.52
C LEU A 114 -21.04 -16.47 -21.22
N LYS A 115 -20.68 -17.58 -20.56
CA LYS A 115 -20.88 -18.93 -21.12
C LYS A 115 -22.33 -19.30 -21.40
N LYS A 116 -23.32 -18.60 -20.82
CA LYS A 116 -24.75 -18.81 -21.14
C LYS A 116 -25.14 -18.26 -22.52
N ILE A 117 -24.33 -17.36 -23.09
CA ILE A 117 -24.56 -16.77 -24.41
C ILE A 117 -23.92 -17.67 -25.47
N ARG A 118 -24.69 -18.04 -26.51
CA ARG A 118 -24.29 -19.01 -27.56
C ARG A 118 -22.95 -18.64 -28.23
N PHE A 119 -22.71 -17.35 -28.47
CA PHE A 119 -21.47 -16.83 -29.05
C PHE A 119 -20.23 -17.16 -28.20
N PHE A 120 -20.29 -16.86 -26.90
CA PHE A 120 -19.18 -17.08 -25.97
C PHE A 120 -19.03 -18.54 -25.58
N TYR A 121 -20.12 -19.32 -25.57
CA TYR A 121 -20.05 -20.77 -25.36
C TYR A 121 -19.16 -21.48 -26.38
N ILE A 122 -19.29 -21.12 -27.66
CA ILE A 122 -18.49 -21.70 -28.76
C ILE A 122 -17.03 -21.22 -28.68
N ARG A 123 -16.80 -19.93 -28.43
CA ARG A 123 -15.45 -19.34 -28.33
C ARG A 123 -14.69 -19.80 -27.07
N PHE A 124 -15.37 -20.01 -25.94
CA PHE A 124 -14.76 -20.52 -24.71
C PHE A 124 -14.60 -22.04 -24.67
N GLN A 125 -14.44 -22.71 -25.82
CA GLN A 125 -14.00 -24.10 -25.84
C GLN A 125 -12.54 -24.23 -25.36
N SER A 126 -11.67 -23.32 -25.81
CA SER A 126 -10.25 -23.29 -25.44
C SER A 126 -10.01 -22.72 -24.04
N PHE A 127 -9.09 -23.35 -23.30
CA PHE A 127 -8.64 -22.88 -21.98
C PHE A 127 -8.01 -21.48 -22.06
N ILE A 128 -7.21 -21.22 -23.10
CA ILE A 128 -6.54 -19.94 -23.31
C ILE A 128 -7.56 -18.81 -23.47
N LEU A 129 -8.63 -19.04 -24.24
CA LEU A 129 -9.65 -18.02 -24.45
C LEU A 129 -10.46 -17.73 -23.17
N LYS A 130 -10.72 -18.74 -22.34
CA LYS A 130 -11.33 -18.54 -21.00
C LYS A 130 -10.45 -17.67 -20.12
N PHE A 131 -9.13 -17.90 -20.15
CA PHE A 131 -8.17 -17.12 -19.37
C PHE A 131 -8.09 -15.66 -19.86
N VAL A 132 -8.00 -15.44 -21.17
CA VAL A 132 -8.01 -14.08 -21.75
C VAL A 132 -9.32 -13.35 -21.42
N GLY A 133 -10.47 -14.02 -21.55
CA GLY A 133 -11.76 -13.44 -21.17
C GLY A 133 -11.83 -13.08 -19.68
N TRP A 134 -11.29 -13.95 -18.82
CA TRP A 134 -11.20 -13.68 -17.38
C TRP A 134 -10.32 -12.46 -17.09
N LEU A 135 -9.17 -12.34 -17.77
CA LEU A 135 -8.28 -11.19 -17.64
C LEU A 135 -8.96 -9.88 -18.07
N ILE A 136 -9.69 -9.89 -19.19
CA ILE A 136 -10.45 -8.73 -19.65
C ILE A 136 -11.52 -8.36 -18.63
N ALA A 137 -12.28 -9.33 -18.12
CA ALA A 137 -13.29 -9.09 -17.09
C ALA A 137 -12.67 -8.51 -15.81
N PHE A 138 -11.50 -9.02 -15.40
CA PHE A 138 -10.74 -8.49 -14.27
C PHE A 138 -10.37 -7.02 -14.48
N ILE A 139 -9.80 -6.68 -15.65
CA ILE A 139 -9.40 -5.30 -15.98
C ILE A 139 -10.63 -4.37 -16.01
N VAL A 140 -11.74 -4.80 -16.58
CA VAL A 140 -12.99 -4.01 -16.66
C VAL A 140 -13.56 -3.76 -15.26
N LEU A 141 -13.65 -4.80 -14.42
CA LEU A 141 -14.13 -4.64 -13.03
C LEU A 141 -13.21 -3.74 -12.22
N TRP A 142 -11.88 -3.92 -12.35
CA TRP A 142 -10.89 -3.08 -11.67
C TRP A 142 -11.02 -1.61 -12.10
N SER A 143 -11.16 -1.38 -13.41
CA SER A 143 -11.31 -0.03 -13.98
C SER A 143 -12.63 0.60 -13.55
N GLY A 144 -13.73 -0.15 -13.54
CA GLY A 144 -15.03 0.31 -13.06
C GLY A 144 -15.03 0.67 -11.58
N LEU A 145 -14.39 -0.16 -10.74
CA LEU A 145 -14.24 0.18 -9.32
C LEU A 145 -13.28 1.35 -9.09
N THR A 146 -12.30 1.54 -9.97
CA THR A 146 -11.40 2.70 -9.92
C THR A 146 -12.14 3.98 -10.28
N TYR A 147 -13.01 3.92 -11.30
CA TYR A 147 -13.91 5.01 -11.63
C TYR A 147 -14.84 5.32 -10.47
N LEU A 148 -15.48 4.30 -9.86
CA LEU A 148 -16.37 4.50 -8.70
C LEU A 148 -15.64 5.07 -7.49
N GLN A 149 -14.41 4.62 -7.20
CA GLN A 149 -13.59 5.21 -6.15
C GLN A 149 -13.25 6.67 -6.43
N TYR A 150 -12.96 7.00 -7.70
CA TYR A 150 -12.64 8.36 -8.11
C TYR A 150 -13.86 9.27 -7.97
N ASP A 151 -15.01 8.86 -8.52
CA ASP A 151 -16.28 9.58 -8.49
C ASP A 151 -16.73 9.87 -7.05
N LEU A 152 -16.65 8.89 -6.15
CA LEU A 152 -16.95 9.06 -4.72
C LEU A 152 -16.03 10.04 -3.98
N LYS A 153 -14.87 10.37 -4.54
CA LYS A 153 -13.85 11.22 -3.90
C LYS A 153 -13.50 12.46 -4.72
N HIS A 154 -14.20 12.73 -5.82
CA HIS A 154 -13.79 13.74 -6.80
C HIS A 154 -14.03 15.16 -6.29
N ASP A 155 -15.24 15.44 -5.80
CA ASP A 155 -15.64 16.80 -5.41
C ASP A 155 -14.80 17.36 -4.25
N GLU A 156 -14.41 16.53 -3.29
CA GLU A 156 -13.60 16.95 -2.13
C GLU A 156 -12.11 17.09 -2.45
N ASN A 157 -11.54 16.17 -3.23
CA ASN A 157 -10.10 16.21 -3.55
C ASN A 157 -9.76 17.27 -4.60
N ASP A 158 -10.67 17.59 -5.51
CA ASP A 158 -10.43 18.58 -6.56
C ASP A 158 -10.41 20.01 -5.99
N ALA A 159 -11.35 20.35 -5.11
CA ALA A 159 -11.37 21.65 -4.43
C ALA A 159 -10.09 21.84 -3.58
N TYR A 160 -9.70 20.80 -2.86
CA TYR A 160 -8.46 20.76 -2.08
C TYR A 160 -7.21 20.94 -2.97
N ALA A 161 -7.07 20.11 -4.01
CA ALA A 161 -5.89 20.13 -4.87
C ALA A 161 -5.76 21.47 -5.60
N LYS A 162 -6.88 22.02 -6.07
CA LYS A 162 -6.93 23.32 -6.71
C LYS A 162 -6.56 24.46 -5.76
N ALA A 163 -6.98 24.39 -4.50
CA ALA A 163 -6.68 25.42 -3.51
C ALA A 163 -5.17 25.56 -3.24
N ILE A 164 -4.43 24.44 -3.25
CA ILE A 164 -2.99 24.40 -2.94
C ILE A 164 -2.08 24.44 -4.18
N GLN A 165 -2.61 24.25 -5.39
CA GLN A 165 -1.82 24.16 -6.60
C GLN A 165 -1.31 25.53 -7.07
N TYR A 166 -0.05 25.59 -7.48
CA TYR A 166 0.56 26.77 -8.12
C TYR A 166 1.73 26.34 -9.02
N ASP A 167 2.06 27.14 -10.03
CA ASP A 167 3.12 26.77 -10.98
C ASP A 167 4.50 27.31 -10.59
N LYS A 168 4.57 28.59 -10.18
CA LYS A 168 5.86 29.28 -9.98
C LYS A 168 6.04 29.87 -8.59
N ASN A 169 4.95 30.29 -7.95
CA ASN A 169 5.03 30.96 -6.66
C ASN A 169 3.80 30.61 -5.82
N ILE A 170 4.04 30.27 -4.55
CA ILE A 170 2.99 29.95 -3.58
C ILE A 170 1.91 31.03 -3.48
N GLN A 171 2.23 32.31 -3.70
CA GLN A 171 1.28 33.42 -3.69
C GLN A 171 0.26 33.37 -4.84
N GLN A 172 0.48 32.51 -5.84
CA GLN A 172 -0.47 32.24 -6.92
C GLN A 172 -1.53 31.23 -6.52
N SER A 173 -1.31 30.45 -5.45
CA SER A 173 -2.32 29.50 -4.98
C SER A 173 -3.56 30.25 -4.49
N GLU A 174 -4.73 29.67 -4.76
CA GLU A 174 -6.02 30.23 -4.34
C GLU A 174 -6.06 30.38 -2.80
N LEU A 175 -5.47 29.43 -2.08
CA LEU A 175 -5.34 29.50 -0.62
C LEU A 175 -4.46 30.69 -0.20
N ALA A 176 -3.31 30.93 -0.83
CA ALA A 176 -2.47 32.08 -0.47
C ALA A 176 -3.16 33.42 -0.77
N GLN A 177 -3.88 33.52 -1.90
CA GLN A 177 -4.64 34.73 -2.24
C GLN A 177 -5.75 35.00 -1.22
N TYR A 178 -6.46 33.95 -0.78
CA TYR A 178 -7.46 34.06 0.28
C TYR A 178 -6.81 34.51 1.60
N LEU A 179 -5.69 33.90 1.99
CA LEU A 179 -4.98 34.23 3.23
C LEU A 179 -4.41 35.65 3.27
N GLN A 180 -4.12 36.26 2.12
CA GLN A 180 -3.73 37.67 2.06
C GLN A 180 -4.88 38.59 2.46
N GLN A 181 -6.12 38.24 2.09
CA GLN A 181 -7.31 39.05 2.33
C GLN A 181 -7.97 38.73 3.69
N ALA A 182 -7.79 37.51 4.19
CA ALA A 182 -8.34 37.08 5.46
C ALA A 182 -7.71 37.81 6.65
N ASP A 183 -8.53 38.19 7.61
CA ASP A 183 -8.11 38.79 8.88
C ASP A 183 -7.67 37.69 9.87
N LEU A 184 -6.55 37.05 9.54
CA LEU A 184 -5.93 36.00 10.34
C LEU A 184 -4.58 36.46 10.89
N ASP A 185 -4.23 35.95 12.07
CA ASP A 185 -2.95 36.21 12.68
C ASP A 185 -1.79 35.64 11.84
N ALA A 186 -0.64 36.33 11.90
CA ALA A 186 0.54 35.98 11.11
C ALA A 186 1.04 34.53 11.31
N PRO A 187 1.02 33.95 12.53
CA PRO A 187 1.38 32.54 12.73
C PRO A 187 0.42 31.59 12.01
N VAL A 188 -0.88 31.87 11.99
CA VAL A 188 -1.89 31.04 11.31
C VAL A 188 -1.67 31.05 9.80
N LYS A 189 -1.42 32.23 9.22
CA LYS A 189 -1.06 32.37 7.80
C LYS A 189 0.21 31.59 7.46
N SER A 190 1.24 31.72 8.29
CA SER A 190 2.51 31.01 8.10
C SER A 190 2.33 29.50 8.19
N TYR A 191 1.47 29.03 9.08
CA TYR A 191 1.14 27.61 9.24
C TYR A 191 0.49 27.02 7.99
N LEU A 192 -0.52 27.70 7.44
CA LEU A 192 -1.20 27.22 6.24
C LEU A 192 -0.33 27.30 4.99
N LEU A 193 0.45 28.37 4.84
CA LEU A 193 1.38 28.52 3.71
C LEU A 193 2.51 27.48 3.77
N ALA A 194 3.08 27.20 4.95
CA ALA A 194 4.07 26.15 5.13
C ALA A 194 3.51 24.79 4.70
N GLN A 195 2.28 24.47 5.10
CA GLN A 195 1.63 23.22 4.70
C GLN A 195 1.39 23.17 3.19
N THR A 196 0.88 24.26 2.59
CA THR A 196 0.63 24.38 1.15
C THR A 196 1.91 24.13 0.34
N ALA A 197 3.03 24.70 0.77
CA ALA A 197 4.35 24.50 0.15
C ALA A 197 4.81 23.03 0.22
N LEU A 198 4.63 22.39 1.37
CA LEU A 198 5.06 21.00 1.61
C LEU A 198 4.14 19.96 0.95
N LEU A 199 2.87 20.29 0.73
CA LEU A 199 1.87 19.44 0.05
C LEU A 199 1.93 19.55 -1.47
N HIS A 200 2.53 20.62 -1.98
CA HIS A 200 2.78 20.79 -3.41
C HIS A 200 3.61 19.62 -3.97
N LYS A 201 3.41 19.28 -5.24
CA LYS A 201 4.15 18.18 -5.91
C LYS A 201 4.98 18.73 -7.08
N PRO A 202 6.33 18.72 -6.98
CA PRO A 202 7.16 18.33 -5.84
C PRO A 202 7.06 19.33 -4.68
N ALA A 203 7.42 18.89 -3.46
CA ALA A 203 7.38 19.74 -2.28
C ALA A 203 8.31 20.96 -2.44
N ASP A 204 7.76 22.16 -2.29
CA ASP A 204 8.50 23.41 -2.41
C ASP A 204 9.12 23.78 -1.06
N LYS A 205 10.32 23.26 -0.83
CA LYS A 205 11.06 23.53 0.42
C LYS A 205 11.46 25.00 0.53
N ASP A 206 11.73 25.67 -0.58
CA ASP A 206 12.20 27.05 -0.60
C ASP A 206 11.09 28.01 -0.15
N ALA A 207 9.84 27.74 -0.56
CA ALA A 207 8.66 28.46 -0.05
C ALA A 207 8.30 28.08 1.40
N ALA A 208 8.53 26.83 1.81
CA ALA A 208 8.19 26.35 3.15
C ALA A 208 9.13 26.86 4.26
N ILE A 209 10.44 26.90 4.01
CA ILE A 209 11.48 27.31 4.98
C ILE A 209 11.16 28.64 5.69
N PRO A 210 10.89 29.76 4.99
CA PRO A 210 10.63 31.05 5.65
C PRO A 210 9.37 31.01 6.51
N GLN A 211 8.34 30.26 6.09
CA GLN A 211 7.08 30.14 6.83
C GLN A 211 7.28 29.33 8.11
N VAL A 212 8.01 28.21 8.05
CA VAL A 212 8.33 27.41 9.24
C VAL A 212 9.25 28.17 10.20
N LEU A 213 10.19 28.98 9.71
CA LEU A 213 10.99 29.86 10.57
C LEU A 213 10.13 30.92 11.29
N ALA A 214 9.13 31.48 10.60
CA ALA A 214 8.18 32.41 11.22
C ALA A 214 7.39 31.73 12.35
N LEU A 215 6.96 30.48 12.16
CA LEU A 215 6.30 29.68 13.21
C LEU A 215 7.22 29.41 14.41
N ILE A 216 8.47 29.01 14.16
CA ILE A 216 9.46 28.77 15.23
C ILE A 216 9.70 30.03 16.05
N LYS A 217 9.73 31.20 15.39
CA LYS A 217 9.87 32.49 16.06
C LYS A 217 8.61 32.85 16.84
N ALA A 218 7.44 32.69 16.23
CA ALA A 218 6.15 32.97 16.85
C ALA A 218 5.96 32.16 18.13
N GLU A 219 6.29 30.86 18.12
CA GLU A 219 6.17 30.02 19.33
C GLU A 219 7.01 30.53 20.52
N LYS A 220 8.11 31.23 20.25
CA LYS A 220 8.98 31.80 21.31
C LYS A 220 8.54 33.18 21.77
N SER A 221 7.85 33.95 20.92
CA SER A 221 7.55 35.36 21.16
C SER A 221 6.08 35.66 21.41
N ASP A 222 5.18 34.81 20.94
CA ASP A 222 3.74 35.01 20.96
C ASP A 222 3.09 34.25 22.13
N PRO A 223 2.52 34.95 23.12
CA PRO A 223 1.83 34.32 24.25
C PRO A 223 0.60 33.49 23.83
N ASN A 224 -0.05 33.85 22.72
CA ASN A 224 -1.30 33.23 22.28
C ASN A 224 -1.07 32.03 21.35
N PHE A 225 0.19 31.63 21.13
CA PHE A 225 0.55 30.60 20.14
C PHE A 225 -0.20 29.27 20.33
N ILE A 226 -0.46 28.89 21.58
CA ILE A 226 -1.16 27.65 21.93
C ILE A 226 -2.66 27.74 21.58
N GLU A 227 -3.25 28.94 21.65
CA GLU A 227 -4.68 29.18 21.42
C GLU A 227 -5.07 29.00 19.95
N TYR A 228 -4.10 29.12 19.03
CA TYR A 228 -4.33 28.87 17.61
C TYR A 228 -4.68 27.42 17.28
N GLY A 229 -4.38 26.46 18.17
CA GLY A 229 -4.74 25.05 17.97
C GLY A 229 -3.90 24.33 16.92
N PHE A 230 -2.63 24.70 16.75
CA PHE A 230 -1.71 23.97 15.88
C PHE A 230 -1.47 22.56 16.41
N LYS A 231 -1.51 21.56 15.52
CA LYS A 231 -1.22 20.17 15.89
C LYS A 231 0.29 19.96 16.10
N PRO A 232 0.72 19.50 17.29
CA PRO A 232 2.13 19.19 17.57
C PRO A 232 2.78 18.23 16.56
N GLU A 233 2.03 17.23 16.08
CA GLU A 233 2.50 16.21 15.14
C GLU A 233 2.84 16.82 13.78
N GLN A 234 2.09 17.84 13.36
CA GLN A 234 2.33 18.52 12.09
C GLN A 234 3.45 19.54 12.19
N LEU A 235 3.55 20.27 13.31
CA LEU A 235 4.72 21.10 13.58
C LEU A 235 6.00 20.25 13.57
N TRP A 236 5.95 19.07 14.19
CA TRP A 236 7.02 18.08 14.14
C TRP A 236 7.33 17.65 12.70
N THR A 237 6.32 17.24 11.94
CA THR A 237 6.47 16.78 10.55
C THR A 237 7.12 17.85 9.66
N MET A 238 6.65 19.09 9.74
CA MET A 238 7.19 20.20 8.95
C MET A 238 8.66 20.50 9.29
N GLN A 239 9.00 20.52 10.58
CA GLN A 239 10.37 20.75 11.04
C GLN A 239 11.29 19.59 10.66
N TYR A 240 10.80 18.35 10.75
CA TYR A 240 11.55 17.15 10.37
C TYR A 240 11.79 17.08 8.85
N GLN A 241 10.77 17.33 8.02
CA GLN A 241 10.87 17.27 6.55
C GLN A 241 11.83 18.34 5.97
N LEU A 242 11.95 19.49 6.64
CA LEU A 242 12.82 20.59 6.23
C LEU A 242 14.22 20.54 6.86
N TYR A 243 14.32 20.23 8.15
CA TYR A 243 15.56 20.37 8.91
C TYR A 243 16.08 19.06 9.52
N ALA A 244 15.33 17.96 9.42
CA ALA A 244 15.62 16.68 10.05
C ALA A 244 15.79 16.75 11.59
N LYS A 245 15.25 17.80 12.22
CA LYS A 245 15.35 18.02 13.67
C LYS A 245 14.13 18.78 14.19
N THR A 246 13.83 18.58 15.47
CA THR A 246 12.85 19.37 16.21
C THR A 246 13.49 20.64 16.76
N LEU A 247 12.81 21.77 16.60
CA LEU A 247 13.28 23.10 16.95
C LEU A 247 12.37 23.81 17.95
N THR A 248 11.18 23.28 18.21
CA THR A 248 10.20 23.92 19.08
C THR A 248 9.62 23.01 20.16
N PRO A 249 9.27 23.56 21.35
CA PRO A 249 8.67 22.80 22.45
C PRO A 249 7.38 22.04 22.08
N MET A 250 6.48 22.63 21.29
CA MET A 250 5.28 21.94 20.83
C MET A 250 5.63 20.72 19.99
N ALA A 251 6.55 20.84 19.02
CA ALA A 251 7.00 19.71 18.23
C ALA A 251 7.73 18.66 19.08
N GLU A 252 8.47 19.09 20.11
CA GLU A 252 9.17 18.19 21.03
C GLU A 252 8.22 17.35 21.89
N SER A 253 7.00 17.81 22.15
CA SER A 253 6.00 17.04 22.91
C SER A 253 5.65 15.66 22.29
N VAL A 254 5.78 15.53 20.97
CA VAL A 254 5.50 14.29 20.21
C VAL A 254 6.76 13.44 20.01
N SER A 255 7.94 13.93 20.39
CA SER A 255 9.22 13.23 20.22
C SER A 255 9.21 11.79 20.74
N ARG A 256 8.57 11.55 21.90
CA ARG A 256 8.42 10.21 22.46
C ARG A 256 7.57 9.29 21.59
N GLN A 257 6.48 9.79 21.01
CA GLN A 257 5.61 9.02 20.11
C GLN A 257 6.34 8.71 18.80
N VAL A 258 7.07 9.69 18.27
CA VAL A 258 7.93 9.53 17.09
C VAL A 258 8.99 8.46 17.33
N GLU A 259 9.65 8.49 18.49
CA GLU A 259 10.69 7.52 18.82
C GLU A 259 10.10 6.10 18.94
N GLN A 260 8.93 5.96 19.59
CA GLN A 260 8.21 4.69 19.63
C GLN A 260 7.83 4.20 18.23
N ALA A 261 7.35 5.09 17.36
CA ALA A 261 7.04 4.76 15.97
C ALA A 261 8.29 4.33 15.19
N ALA A 262 9.42 5.00 15.39
CA ALA A 262 10.70 4.68 14.76
C ALA A 262 11.23 3.32 15.22
N GLN A 263 11.22 3.05 16.54
CA GLN A 263 11.63 1.78 17.12
C GLN A 263 10.73 0.63 16.65
N MET A 264 9.41 0.83 16.67
CA MET A 264 8.45 -0.14 16.19
C MET A 264 8.62 -0.39 14.68
N SER A 265 8.82 0.65 13.87
CA SER A 265 9.03 0.51 12.43
C SER A 265 10.32 -0.23 12.13
N ALA A 266 11.40 0.02 12.88
CA ALA A 266 12.65 -0.73 12.77
C ALA A 266 12.46 -2.21 13.14
N PHE A 267 11.75 -2.49 14.24
CA PHE A 267 11.44 -3.85 14.67
C PHE A 267 10.59 -4.60 13.65
N VAL A 268 9.49 -4.01 13.19
CA VAL A 268 8.61 -4.58 12.16
C VAL A 268 9.37 -4.80 10.85
N LYS A 269 10.24 -3.87 10.44
CA LYS A 269 11.12 -4.04 9.28
C LYS A 269 11.99 -5.30 9.42
N ILE A 270 12.62 -5.50 10.57
CA ILE A 270 13.47 -6.68 10.81
C ILE A 270 12.64 -7.96 10.73
N LEU A 271 11.44 -7.99 11.33
CA LEU A 271 10.54 -9.15 11.25
C LEU A 271 10.13 -9.47 9.82
N ILE A 272 9.78 -8.44 9.02
CA ILE A 272 9.40 -8.64 7.62
C ILE A 272 10.59 -9.13 6.80
N ILE A 273 11.80 -8.58 7.00
CA ILE A 273 13.01 -9.05 6.32
C ILE A 273 13.30 -10.51 6.67
N ALA A 274 13.19 -10.89 7.96
CA ALA A 274 13.39 -12.27 8.39
C ALA A 274 12.38 -13.21 7.70
N LEU A 275 11.10 -12.83 7.68
CA LEU A 275 10.05 -13.59 6.98
C LEU A 275 10.31 -13.70 5.47
N LEU A 276 10.79 -12.62 4.84
CA LEU A 276 11.14 -12.59 3.43
C LEU A 276 12.28 -13.56 3.12
N ILE A 277 13.35 -13.57 3.93
CA ILE A 277 14.48 -14.49 3.76
C ILE A 277 14.02 -15.94 3.94
N VAL A 278 13.28 -16.22 5.01
CA VAL A 278 12.78 -17.58 5.31
C VAL A 278 11.87 -18.08 4.17
N SER A 279 10.93 -17.26 3.70
CA SER A 279 10.03 -17.62 2.61
C SER A 279 10.76 -17.77 1.27
N ALA A 280 11.78 -16.96 0.99
CA ALA A 280 12.61 -17.10 -0.21
C ALA A 280 13.37 -18.44 -0.24
N VAL A 281 14.06 -18.77 0.87
CA VAL A 281 14.79 -20.03 1.02
C VAL A 281 13.85 -21.23 0.95
N LEU A 282 12.72 -21.16 1.66
CA LEU A 282 11.73 -22.23 1.66
C LEU A 282 11.13 -22.45 0.26
N SER A 283 10.79 -21.37 -0.45
CA SER A 283 10.30 -21.45 -1.84
C SER A 283 11.32 -22.11 -2.77
N LEU A 284 12.60 -21.76 -2.64
CA LEU A 284 13.67 -22.36 -3.46
C LEU A 284 13.80 -23.87 -3.20
N ILE A 285 13.83 -24.28 -1.92
CA ILE A 285 13.93 -25.69 -1.54
C ILE A 285 12.71 -26.48 -2.07
N LEU A 286 11.51 -25.97 -1.85
CA LEU A 286 10.27 -26.63 -2.30
C LEU A 286 10.20 -26.71 -3.82
N PHE A 287 10.67 -25.69 -4.54
CA PHE A 287 10.74 -25.69 -5.99
C PHE A 287 11.68 -26.78 -6.52
N LEU A 288 12.90 -26.87 -5.99
CA LEU A 288 13.86 -27.91 -6.36
C LEU A 288 13.33 -29.31 -6.04
N LEU A 289 12.68 -29.49 -4.88
CA LEU A 289 12.10 -30.77 -4.48
C LEU A 289 10.93 -31.17 -5.39
N ALA A 290 10.07 -30.22 -5.77
CA ALA A 290 8.99 -30.44 -6.73
C ALA A 290 9.52 -30.83 -8.12
N GLN A 291 10.58 -30.18 -8.60
CA GLN A 291 11.24 -30.54 -9.86
C GLN A 291 11.85 -31.94 -9.81
N HIS A 292 12.54 -32.28 -8.72
CA HIS A 292 13.16 -33.59 -8.57
C HIS A 292 12.10 -34.72 -8.54
N LEU A 293 10.99 -34.52 -7.81
CA LEU A 293 9.88 -35.48 -7.79
C LEU A 293 9.21 -35.61 -9.17
N LYS A 294 9.02 -34.50 -9.90
CA LYS A 294 8.49 -34.52 -11.27
C LYS A 294 9.41 -35.31 -12.21
N GLY A 295 10.72 -35.06 -12.16
CA GLY A 295 11.71 -35.78 -12.97
C GLY A 295 11.82 -37.27 -12.62
N ARG A 296 11.63 -37.64 -11.34
CA ARG A 296 11.54 -39.06 -10.94
C ARG A 296 10.27 -39.73 -11.46
N ALA A 297 9.11 -39.08 -11.33
CA ALA A 297 7.84 -39.63 -11.83
C ALA A 297 7.91 -39.89 -13.35
N LEU A 298 8.40 -38.92 -14.13
CA LEU A 298 8.56 -39.05 -15.58
C LEU A 298 9.48 -40.20 -15.99
N ARG A 299 10.62 -40.36 -15.30
CA ARG A 299 11.57 -41.46 -15.59
C ARG A 299 10.98 -42.84 -15.29
N VAL A 300 10.16 -42.97 -14.23
CA VAL A 300 9.51 -44.24 -13.90
C VAL A 300 8.38 -44.55 -14.90
N GLU A 301 7.61 -43.55 -15.31
CA GLU A 301 6.58 -43.72 -16.34
C GLU A 301 7.16 -44.12 -17.70
N GLN A 302 8.26 -43.49 -18.13
CA GLN A 302 8.92 -43.85 -19.39
C GLN A 302 9.43 -45.29 -19.39
N ARG A 303 9.90 -45.81 -18.25
CA ARG A 303 10.35 -47.20 -18.09
C ARG A 303 9.22 -48.23 -17.95
N LEU A 304 8.00 -47.79 -17.66
CA LEU A 304 6.82 -48.66 -17.62
C LEU A 304 6.18 -48.82 -19.00
N ILE A 305 6.37 -47.84 -19.89
CA ILE A 305 5.81 -47.82 -21.25
C ILE A 305 6.76 -48.47 -22.27
N SER A 306 8.08 -48.46 -22.00
CA SER A 306 9.12 -49.14 -22.79
C SER A 306 9.24 -50.61 -22.44
#